data_AF-A0A4Z2CGQ9-F1
#
_entry.id   AF-A0A4Z2CGQ9-F1
#
_cell.length_a   1.000
_cell.length_b   1.000
_cell.length_c   1.000
_cell.angle_alpha   90.00
_cell.angle_beta   90.00
_cell.angle_gamma   90.00
#
_symmetry.space_group_name_H-M   'P 1'
#
loop_
_entity.id
_entity.type
_entity.pdbx_description
1 polymer ?
#
loop_
_entity_poly.entity_id
_entity_poly.type
_entity_poly.pdbx_seq_one_letter_code
_entity_poly.pdbx_strand_id
1 'polypeptide(L)'
;MNNYTDLYASDVEDIDEDLVAVDVGNLQHTAVEEMSITLPDIVANLSLPIDHKRVSRFNILRANVWDGAVRGFKRKTYTENCDMLVRFVDDVGVFEEGIDTGGPRREFFTLLMRHLKDRPIFDGPDGHRFVVYNAKAIREDEYFMAGKMIAVSVVHGGPGPHFLSEDFVQYLAGRPSFKSTVNAITDEEIRKVLREVRIA
;
A
#
# COMPACT_ATOMS: atom_id res chain seq x y z
N MET A 1 -34.74 21.04 -17.30
CA MET A 1 -33.92 19.90 -17.75
C MET A 1 -32.57 20.50 -18.09
N ASN A 2 -31.73 20.66 -17.07
CA ASN A 2 -30.47 21.41 -17.17
C ASN A 2 -29.33 20.40 -17.12
N ASN A 3 -28.49 20.46 -18.14
CA ASN A 3 -27.38 19.56 -18.40
C ASN A 3 -26.31 19.65 -17.31
N TYR A 4 -25.96 18.49 -16.75
CA TYR A 4 -24.93 18.29 -15.74
C TYR A 4 -23.50 18.28 -16.34
N THR A 5 -23.39 18.37 -17.67
CA THR A 5 -22.13 18.18 -18.41
C THR A 5 -21.21 19.40 -18.46
N ASP A 6 -21.65 20.57 -18.02
CA ASP A 6 -20.91 21.83 -18.28
C ASP A 6 -20.04 22.30 -17.09
N LEU A 7 -19.90 21.50 -16.02
CA LEU A 7 -19.11 21.86 -14.82
C LEU A 7 -17.74 21.16 -14.73
N TYR A 8 -17.41 20.28 -15.68
CA TYR A 8 -16.12 19.59 -15.74
C TYR A 8 -15.53 19.62 -17.16
N ALA A 9 -15.51 20.80 -17.80
CA ALA A 9 -14.63 21.04 -18.93
C ALA A 9 -13.22 21.34 -18.39
N SER A 10 -12.50 20.31 -17.94
CA SER A 10 -11.05 20.41 -17.72
C SER A 10 -10.37 20.44 -19.08
N ASP A 11 -9.47 21.41 -19.27
CA ASP A 11 -8.56 21.46 -20.41
C ASP A 11 -7.89 20.10 -20.59
N VAL A 12 -8.29 19.37 -21.64
CA VAL A 12 -7.67 18.12 -22.04
C VAL A 12 -6.40 18.51 -22.77
N GLU A 13 -5.28 18.61 -22.05
CA GLU A 13 -3.98 18.47 -22.69
C GLU A 13 -3.90 17.02 -23.19
N ASP A 14 -3.65 16.85 -24.49
CA ASP A 14 -3.38 15.56 -25.12
C ASP A 14 -2.11 14.97 -24.50
N ILE A 15 -2.27 14.23 -23.40
CA ILE A 15 -1.23 13.36 -22.86
C ILE A 15 -1.22 12.14 -23.78
N ASP A 16 -0.13 11.96 -24.53
CA ASP A 16 0.22 10.68 -25.15
C ASP A 16 0.34 9.64 -24.02
N GLU A 17 -0.79 9.06 -23.65
CA GLU A 17 -0.90 8.00 -22.67
C GLU A 17 -0.50 6.72 -23.42
N ASP A 18 0.80 6.42 -23.41
CA ASP A 18 1.28 5.07 -23.71
C ASP A 18 0.59 4.13 -22.70
N LEU A 19 -0.55 3.59 -23.09
CA LEU A 19 -1.29 2.58 -22.34
C LEU A 19 -0.34 1.41 -22.15
N VAL A 20 0.24 1.30 -20.96
CA VAL A 20 1.04 0.14 -20.60
C VAL A 20 0.07 -1.02 -20.59
N ALA A 21 0.17 -1.89 -21.60
CA ALA A 21 -0.64 -3.08 -21.69
C ALA A 21 -0.43 -3.90 -20.42
N VAL A 22 -1.43 -3.91 -19.53
CA VAL A 22 -1.49 -4.88 -18.46
C VAL A 22 -1.74 -6.20 -19.17
N ASP A 23 -0.75 -7.09 -19.18
CA ASP A 23 -0.89 -8.41 -19.76
C ASP A 23 -1.96 -9.19 -18.95
N VAL A 24 -3.21 -9.11 -19.40
CA VAL A 24 -4.36 -9.85 -18.86
C VAL A 24 -4.28 -11.34 -19.26
N GLY A 25 -3.29 -11.73 -20.07
CA GLY A 25 -3.15 -13.07 -20.63
C GLY A 25 -2.80 -14.18 -19.63
N ASN A 26 -2.39 -13.83 -18.40
CA ASN A 26 -1.92 -14.80 -17.41
C ASN A 26 -2.81 -14.97 -16.17
N LEU A 27 -4.08 -14.54 -16.22
CA LEU A 27 -5.12 -15.02 -15.29
C LEU A 27 -5.54 -16.46 -15.64
N GLN A 28 -4.57 -17.34 -15.89
CA GLN A 28 -4.83 -18.77 -15.83
C GLN A 28 -5.13 -19.09 -14.38
N HIS A 29 -6.35 -19.58 -14.14
CA HIS A 29 -6.81 -20.12 -12.88
C HIS A 29 -5.72 -21.07 -12.34
N THR A 30 -4.83 -20.54 -11.49
CA THR A 30 -3.86 -21.37 -10.81
C THR A 30 -4.70 -22.18 -9.85
N ALA A 31 -4.89 -23.46 -10.15
CA ALA A 31 -5.42 -24.40 -9.18
C ALA A 31 -4.58 -24.17 -7.93
N VAL A 32 -5.24 -23.78 -6.84
CA VAL A 32 -4.57 -23.61 -5.55
C VAL A 32 -4.09 -25.01 -5.19
N GLU A 33 -2.85 -25.35 -5.52
CA GLU A 33 -2.20 -26.51 -4.95
C GLU A 33 -2.28 -26.30 -3.44
N GLU A 34 -2.99 -27.19 -2.74
CA GLU A 34 -2.99 -27.24 -1.29
C GLU A 34 -1.57 -27.62 -0.84
N MET A 35 -0.67 -26.64 -0.87
CA MET A 35 0.58 -26.70 -0.14
C MET A 35 0.23 -26.68 1.34
N SER A 36 0.64 -27.72 2.06
CA SER A 36 0.65 -27.76 3.52
C SER A 36 1.74 -26.82 4.09
N ILE A 37 1.72 -25.55 3.69
CA ILE A 37 2.68 -24.53 4.12
C ILE A 37 1.99 -23.63 5.15
N THR A 38 2.65 -23.39 6.28
CA THR A 38 2.10 -22.49 7.30
C THR A 38 2.46 -21.04 7.00
N LEU A 39 1.71 -20.08 7.56
CA LEU A 39 2.03 -18.65 7.44
C LEU A 39 3.47 -18.33 7.91
N PRO A 40 3.95 -18.85 9.06
CA PRO A 40 5.35 -18.72 9.44
C PRO A 40 6.33 -19.22 8.38
N ASP A 41 6.06 -20.36 7.74
CA ASP A 41 6.95 -20.91 6.71
C ASP A 41 6.98 -20.03 5.46
N ILE A 42 5.84 -19.48 5.04
CA ILE A 42 5.78 -18.53 3.92
C ILE A 42 6.64 -17.30 4.23
N VAL A 43 6.47 -16.69 5.40
CA VAL A 43 7.24 -15.49 5.78
C VAL A 43 8.73 -15.83 5.90
N ALA A 44 9.07 -16.97 6.49
CA ALA A 44 10.46 -17.44 6.58
C ALA A 44 11.08 -17.56 5.18
N ASN A 45 10.38 -18.22 4.25
CA ASN A 45 10.83 -18.38 2.86
C ASN A 45 11.00 -17.05 2.14
N LEU A 46 10.06 -16.13 2.29
CA LEU A 46 10.14 -14.79 1.71
C LEU A 46 11.31 -13.98 2.29
N SER A 47 11.71 -14.24 3.53
CA SER A 47 12.82 -13.55 4.19
C SER A 47 14.20 -14.14 3.88
N LEU A 48 14.29 -15.35 3.30
CA LEU A 48 15.56 -16.04 2.98
C LEU A 48 16.55 -15.19 2.15
N PRO A 49 16.13 -14.36 1.18
CA PRO A 49 17.06 -13.56 0.39
C PRO A 49 17.71 -12.39 1.16
N ILE A 50 17.28 -12.10 2.39
CA ILE A 50 17.82 -11.00 3.18
C ILE A 50 19.24 -11.34 3.67
N ASP A 51 20.21 -10.52 3.26
CA ASP A 51 21.57 -10.56 3.76
C ASP A 51 21.68 -9.81 5.09
N HIS A 52 21.68 -10.56 6.20
CA HIS A 52 21.83 -10.05 7.56
C HIS A 52 23.21 -9.43 7.85
N LYS A 53 24.18 -9.51 6.93
CA LYS A 53 25.48 -8.83 7.07
C LYS A 53 25.46 -7.41 6.52
N ARG A 54 24.45 -7.06 5.71
CA ARG A 54 24.29 -5.73 5.11
C ARG A 54 23.03 -5.06 5.62
N VAL A 55 23.16 -3.82 6.07
CA VAL A 55 22.05 -3.08 6.68
C VAL A 55 21.73 -1.78 5.95
N SER A 56 20.45 -1.61 5.63
CA SER A 56 19.86 -0.34 5.23
C SER A 56 19.38 0.40 6.47
N ARG A 57 19.98 1.56 6.77
CA ARG A 57 19.64 2.36 7.96
C ARG A 57 18.49 3.33 7.69
N PHE A 58 17.44 3.27 8.50
CA PHE A 58 16.31 4.18 8.46
C PHE A 58 16.30 5.03 9.73
N ASN A 59 16.50 6.34 9.58
CA ASN A 59 16.36 7.31 10.66
C ASN A 59 14.98 7.94 10.53
N ILE A 60 14.11 7.70 11.51
CA ILE A 60 12.69 8.01 11.43
C ILE A 60 12.29 9.01 12.51
N LEU A 61 11.64 10.09 12.09
CA LEU A 61 10.92 10.99 13.00
C LEU A 61 9.52 10.43 13.21
N ARG A 62 9.08 10.21 14.45
CA ARG A 62 7.71 9.73 14.72
C ARG A 62 6.63 10.69 14.21
N ALA A 63 6.92 11.98 14.21
CA ALA A 63 6.04 13.00 13.64
C ALA A 63 5.98 12.97 12.10
N ASN A 64 6.95 12.33 11.43
CA ASN A 64 7.03 12.27 9.97
C ASN A 64 7.53 10.90 9.47
N VAL A 65 6.76 9.87 9.80
CA VAL A 65 7.10 8.48 9.46
C VAL A 65 7.06 8.25 7.96
N TRP A 66 6.03 8.75 7.27
CA TRP A 66 5.85 8.56 5.83
C TRP A 66 7.01 9.14 5.03
N ASP A 67 7.32 10.44 5.17
CA ASP A 67 8.41 11.02 4.38
C ASP A 67 9.77 10.44 4.79
N GLY A 68 9.94 10.09 6.07
CA GLY A 68 11.13 9.38 6.56
C GLY A 68 11.32 8.04 5.86
N ALA A 69 10.24 7.27 5.73
CA ALA A 69 10.23 6.00 5.00
C ALA A 69 10.52 6.22 3.51
N VAL A 70 9.78 7.11 2.84
CA VAL A 70 9.97 7.43 1.41
C VAL A 70 11.43 7.81 1.14
N ARG A 71 12.01 8.70 1.96
CA ARG A 71 13.42 9.08 1.83
C ARG A 71 14.37 7.90 1.99
N GLY A 72 14.07 6.97 2.89
CA GLY A 72 14.86 5.76 3.10
C GLY A 72 14.80 4.79 1.92
N PHE A 73 13.60 4.51 1.41
CA PHE A 73 13.38 3.59 0.29
C PHE A 73 13.85 4.14 -1.06
N LYS A 74 13.86 5.48 -1.24
CA LYS A 74 14.36 6.14 -2.47
C LYS A 74 15.89 6.31 -2.49
N ARG A 75 16.63 5.90 -1.45
CA ARG A 75 18.10 6.02 -1.47
C ARG A 75 18.68 5.10 -2.53
N LYS A 76 19.64 5.60 -3.31
CA LYS A 76 20.39 4.79 -4.29
C LYS A 76 21.10 3.58 -3.68
N THR A 77 21.42 3.66 -2.39
CA THR A 77 22.09 2.59 -1.63
C THR A 77 21.13 1.57 -1.03
N TYR A 78 19.82 1.82 -1.07
CA TYR A 78 18.82 0.88 -0.57
C TYR A 78 18.68 -0.28 -1.55
N THR A 79 18.59 -1.49 -1.00
CA THR A 79 18.24 -2.71 -1.75
C THR A 79 17.35 -3.57 -0.87
N GLU A 80 16.40 -4.27 -1.48
CA GLU A 80 15.41 -5.12 -0.83
C GLU A 80 16.03 -6.31 -0.08
N ASN A 81 17.23 -6.73 -0.50
CA ASN A 81 17.94 -7.88 0.07
C ASN A 81 18.85 -7.49 1.25
N CYS A 82 18.84 -6.24 1.72
CA CYS A 82 19.58 -5.85 2.93
C CYS A 82 18.66 -5.92 4.15
N ASP A 83 19.22 -6.29 5.29
CA ASP A 83 18.49 -6.14 6.55
C ASP A 83 18.19 -4.67 6.84
N MET A 84 17.19 -4.42 7.68
CA MET A 84 16.72 -3.08 8.00
C MET A 84 17.08 -2.73 9.44
N LEU A 85 17.82 -1.63 9.61
CA LEU A 85 18.12 -1.07 10.92
C LEU A 85 17.33 0.22 11.10
N VAL A 86 16.41 0.25 12.05
CA VAL A 86 15.60 1.44 12.35
C VAL A 86 16.14 2.16 13.57
N ARG A 87 16.25 3.48 13.47
CA ARG A 87 16.51 4.39 14.60
C ARG A 87 15.48 5.50 14.60
N PHE A 88 14.83 5.69 15.73
CA PHE A 88 14.01 6.88 15.92
C PHE A 88 14.88 8.06 16.33
N VAL A 89 14.57 9.21 15.75
CA VAL A 89 15.20 10.50 16.07
C VAL A 89 14.11 11.46 16.54
N ASP A 90 14.46 12.33 17.48
CA ASP A 90 13.60 13.44 17.91
C ASP A 90 13.66 14.62 16.93
N ASP A 91 12.87 15.66 17.18
CA ASP A 91 12.78 16.88 16.39
C ASP A 91 14.08 17.73 16.39
N VAL A 92 14.99 17.45 17.32
CA VAL A 92 16.33 18.05 17.42
C VAL A 92 17.40 17.17 16.73
N GLY A 93 17.01 16.00 16.22
CA GLY A 93 17.89 15.07 15.51
C GLY A 93 18.73 14.17 16.43
N VAL A 94 18.40 14.12 17.72
CA VAL A 94 19.02 13.23 18.70
C VAL A 94 18.34 11.87 18.62
N PHE A 95 19.13 10.79 18.74
CA PHE A 95 18.60 9.44 18.74
C PHE A 95 17.85 9.15 20.04
N GLU A 96 16.66 8.59 19.92
CA GLU A 96 15.94 8.07 21.08
C GLU A 96 16.61 6.77 21.57
N GLU A 97 16.64 6.56 22.89
CA GLU A 97 17.29 5.38 23.47
C GLU A 97 16.64 4.08 22.98
N GLY A 98 17.44 3.23 22.33
CA GLY A 98 17.01 1.91 21.86
C GLY A 98 18.02 1.28 20.90
N ILE A 99 18.53 0.11 21.25
CA ILE A 99 19.27 -0.73 20.31
C ILE A 99 18.24 -1.58 19.56
N ASP A 100 18.30 -1.58 18.23
CA ASP A 100 17.36 -2.35 17.41
C ASP A 100 17.67 -3.85 17.50
N THR A 101 17.01 -4.53 18.43
CA THR A 101 16.91 -5.99 18.47
C THR A 101 15.58 -6.46 17.84
N GLY A 102 15.02 -5.67 16.92
CA GLY A 102 13.74 -5.90 16.25
C GLY A 102 12.58 -5.07 16.78
N GLY A 103 12.69 -4.47 17.97
CA GLY A 103 11.67 -3.61 18.56
C GLY A 103 11.41 -2.34 17.74
N PRO A 104 12.41 -1.47 17.55
CA PRO A 104 12.31 -0.28 16.71
C PRO A 104 11.85 -0.57 15.28
N ARG A 105 12.36 -1.66 14.66
CA ARG A 105 11.92 -2.08 13.32
C ARG A 105 10.43 -2.43 13.29
N ARG A 106 9.95 -3.23 14.24
CA ARG A 106 8.54 -3.61 14.33
C ARG A 106 7.66 -2.38 14.60
N GLU A 107 8.07 -1.50 15.50
CA GLU A 107 7.37 -0.24 15.79
C GLU A 107 7.25 0.64 14.54
N PHE A 108 8.35 0.82 13.80
CA PHE A 108 8.34 1.59 12.56
C PHE A 108 7.32 1.06 11.56
N PHE A 109 7.28 -0.25 11.32
CA PHE A 109 6.30 -0.82 10.41
C PHE A 109 4.86 -0.68 10.93
N THR A 110 4.62 -0.81 12.23
CA THR A 110 3.30 -0.52 12.82
C THR A 110 2.87 0.92 12.58
N LEU A 111 3.75 1.89 12.83
CA LEU A 111 3.47 3.30 12.55
C LEU A 111 3.26 3.54 11.05
N LEU A 112 4.08 2.91 10.20
CA LEU A 112 3.97 3.03 8.75
C LEU A 112 2.63 2.51 8.23
N MET A 113 2.15 1.37 8.72
CA MET A 113 0.82 0.85 8.37
C MET A 113 -0.30 1.81 8.80
N ARG A 114 -0.16 2.45 9.97
CA ARG A 114 -1.11 3.47 10.44
C ARG A 114 -1.12 4.69 9.53
N HIS A 115 0.04 5.17 9.07
CA HIS A 115 0.11 6.28 8.13
C HIS A 115 -0.39 5.89 6.72
N LEU A 116 -0.05 4.69 6.25
CA LEU A 116 -0.49 4.17 4.95
C LEU A 116 -2.01 4.12 4.84
N LYS A 117 -2.70 3.69 5.91
CA LYS A 117 -4.17 3.64 5.99
C LYS A 117 -4.86 4.95 5.57
N ASP A 118 -4.22 6.08 5.86
CA ASP A 118 -4.81 7.42 5.65
C ASP A 118 -4.18 8.17 4.48
N ARG A 119 -3.39 7.48 3.64
CA ARG A 119 -2.87 8.05 2.39
C ARG A 119 -3.98 8.23 1.36
N PRO A 120 -3.90 9.25 0.49
CA PRO A 120 -4.97 9.61 -0.45
C PRO A 120 -5.09 8.65 -1.65
N ILE A 121 -4.38 7.53 -1.61
CA ILE A 121 -4.49 6.40 -2.54
C ILE A 121 -5.44 5.32 -2.03
N PHE A 122 -5.90 5.43 -0.78
CA PHE A 122 -6.86 4.52 -0.17
C PHE A 122 -8.10 5.26 0.29
N ASP A 123 -9.27 4.66 0.07
CA ASP A 123 -10.53 5.16 0.58
C ASP A 123 -11.47 4.00 0.94
N GLY A 124 -12.56 4.28 1.64
CA GLY A 124 -13.47 3.27 2.19
C GLY A 124 -13.56 3.35 3.71
N PRO A 125 -14.48 2.58 4.32
CA PRO A 125 -14.64 2.52 5.76
C PRO A 125 -13.37 2.03 6.47
N ASP A 126 -13.25 2.32 7.77
CA ASP A 126 -12.14 1.80 8.57
C ASP A 126 -12.10 0.26 8.53
N GLY A 127 -10.90 -0.30 8.38
CA GLY A 127 -10.66 -1.73 8.19
C GLY A 127 -11.11 -2.29 6.83
N HIS A 128 -11.70 -1.47 5.95
CA HIS A 128 -12.29 -1.90 4.68
C HIS A 128 -11.92 -0.94 3.55
N ARG A 129 -10.64 -0.57 3.46
CA ARG A 129 -10.16 0.36 2.44
C ARG A 129 -9.86 -0.34 1.10
N PHE A 130 -10.09 0.37 0.02
CA PHE A 130 -9.79 0.02 -1.36
C PHE A 130 -8.79 1.03 -1.94
N VAL A 131 -8.11 0.65 -3.01
CA VAL A 131 -7.32 1.60 -3.80
C VAL A 131 -8.25 2.51 -4.59
N VAL A 132 -7.96 3.81 -4.59
CA VAL A 132 -8.68 4.82 -5.37
C VAL A 132 -7.75 5.57 -6.31
N TYR A 133 -8.31 6.08 -7.41
CA TYR A 133 -7.57 6.89 -8.37
C TYR A 133 -7.18 8.24 -7.79
N ASN A 134 -5.92 8.62 -7.97
CA ASN A 134 -5.37 9.91 -7.56
C ASN A 134 -4.24 10.30 -8.52
N ALA A 135 -4.50 11.29 -9.38
CA ALA A 135 -3.56 11.73 -10.41
C ALA A 135 -2.22 12.23 -9.84
N LYS A 136 -2.23 12.85 -8.65
CA LYS A 136 -1.00 13.30 -7.99
C LYS A 136 -0.17 12.12 -7.51
N ALA A 137 -0.81 11.14 -6.89
CA ALA A 137 -0.16 9.93 -6.39
C ALA A 137 0.49 9.12 -7.52
N ILE A 138 -0.10 9.11 -8.73
CA ILE A 138 0.52 8.49 -9.92
C ILE A 138 1.84 9.20 -10.25
N ARG A 139 1.81 10.54 -10.38
CA ARG A 139 3.02 11.33 -10.71
C ARG A 139 4.12 11.20 -9.65
N GLU A 140 3.77 10.95 -8.40
CA GLU A 140 4.70 10.84 -7.27
C GLU A 140 5.16 9.39 -6.99
N ASP A 141 4.68 8.43 -7.78
CA ASP A 141 4.94 6.99 -7.66
C ASP A 141 4.49 6.40 -6.30
N GLU A 142 3.41 6.95 -5.75
CA GLU A 142 2.97 6.64 -4.39
C GLU A 142 2.38 5.24 -4.27
N TYR A 143 1.67 4.74 -5.29
CA TYR A 143 1.11 3.39 -5.31
C TYR A 143 2.20 2.32 -5.23
N PHE A 144 3.25 2.48 -6.05
CA PHE A 144 4.40 1.59 -6.06
C PHE A 144 5.12 1.64 -4.70
N MET A 145 5.34 2.84 -4.17
CA MET A 145 6.00 3.02 -2.88
C MET A 145 5.20 2.38 -1.73
N ALA A 146 3.88 2.54 -1.71
CA ALA A 146 3.01 1.92 -0.73
C ALA A 146 3.05 0.39 -0.82
N GLY A 147 2.94 -0.17 -2.03
CA GLY A 147 3.06 -1.61 -2.25
C GLY A 147 4.42 -2.17 -1.81
N LYS A 148 5.51 -1.46 -2.14
CA LYS A 148 6.87 -1.80 -1.71
C LYS A 148 6.99 -1.81 -0.19
N MET A 149 6.49 -0.77 0.48
CA MET A 149 6.53 -0.67 1.94
C MET A 149 5.72 -1.78 2.63
N ILE A 150 4.56 -2.13 2.08
CA ILE A 150 3.74 -3.25 2.55
C ILE A 150 4.50 -4.58 2.42
N ALA A 151 5.06 -4.85 1.24
CA ALA A 151 5.81 -6.08 0.98
C ALA A 151 7.02 -6.21 1.92
N VAL A 152 7.81 -5.14 2.05
CA VAL A 152 8.98 -5.10 2.93
C VAL A 152 8.57 -5.29 4.40
N SER A 153 7.46 -4.70 4.85
CA SER A 153 6.95 -4.95 6.20
C SER A 153 6.71 -6.45 6.43
N VAL A 154 6.00 -7.12 5.52
CA VAL A 154 5.70 -8.55 5.62
C VAL A 154 6.99 -9.39 5.61
N VAL A 155 7.89 -9.13 4.67
CA VAL A 155 9.16 -9.87 4.50
C VAL A 155 10.07 -9.74 5.72
N HIS A 156 10.09 -8.57 6.39
CA HIS A 156 10.86 -8.36 7.61
C HIS A 156 10.10 -8.75 8.90
N GLY A 157 8.95 -9.41 8.80
CA GLY A 157 8.15 -9.87 9.94
C GLY A 157 7.39 -8.76 10.69
N GLY A 158 7.19 -7.61 10.04
CA GLY A 158 6.30 -6.54 10.48
C GLY A 158 4.82 -6.86 10.21
N PRO A 159 3.90 -5.96 10.62
CA PRO A 159 2.47 -6.11 10.36
C PRO A 159 2.13 -5.98 8.87
N GLY A 160 1.12 -6.75 8.44
CA GLY A 160 0.48 -6.56 7.15
C GLY A 160 -0.50 -5.38 7.14
N PRO A 161 -1.07 -5.04 5.98
CA PRO A 161 -1.96 -3.91 5.79
C PRO A 161 -3.41 -4.26 6.23
N HIS A 162 -3.64 -4.47 7.52
CA HIS A 162 -4.96 -4.88 8.05
C HIS A 162 -6.10 -3.88 7.84
N PHE A 163 -5.81 -2.70 7.27
CA PHE A 163 -6.80 -1.70 6.91
C PHE A 163 -7.45 -1.95 5.55
N LEU A 164 -6.87 -2.82 4.71
CA LEU A 164 -7.43 -3.17 3.41
C LEU A 164 -8.65 -4.08 3.56
N SER A 165 -9.62 -3.89 2.68
CA SER A 165 -10.78 -4.78 2.62
C SER A 165 -10.38 -6.19 2.18
N GLU A 166 -11.07 -7.19 2.71
CA GLU A 166 -10.84 -8.59 2.33
C GLU A 166 -11.06 -8.81 0.83
N ASP A 167 -12.09 -8.21 0.25
CA ASP A 167 -12.37 -8.26 -1.20
C ASP A 167 -11.16 -7.77 -2.02
N PHE A 168 -10.53 -6.67 -1.60
CA PHE A 168 -9.36 -6.15 -2.30
C PHE A 168 -8.15 -7.07 -2.13
N VAL A 169 -7.91 -7.63 -0.94
CA VAL A 169 -6.83 -8.60 -0.72
C VAL A 169 -7.05 -9.87 -1.54
N GLN A 170 -8.28 -10.38 -1.64
CA GLN A 170 -8.61 -11.53 -2.46
C GLN A 170 -8.39 -11.24 -3.95
N TYR A 171 -8.76 -10.05 -4.42
CA TYR A 171 -8.50 -9.60 -5.79
C TYR A 171 -7.00 -9.55 -6.09
N LEU A 172 -6.18 -8.98 -5.19
CA LEU A 172 -4.72 -8.99 -5.31
C LEU A 172 -4.13 -10.39 -5.36
N ALA A 173 -4.77 -11.36 -4.70
CA ALA A 173 -4.40 -12.78 -4.73
C ALA A 173 -4.90 -13.50 -6.01
N GLY A 174 -5.41 -12.79 -7.01
CA GLY A 174 -5.91 -13.35 -8.26
C GLY A 174 -7.26 -14.06 -8.16
N ARG A 175 -8.01 -13.85 -7.08
CA ARG A 175 -9.35 -14.45 -6.94
C ARG A 175 -10.38 -13.62 -7.72
N PRO A 176 -11.27 -14.26 -8.50
CA PRO A 176 -12.17 -13.56 -9.42
C PRO A 176 -13.38 -12.90 -8.75
N SER A 177 -13.65 -13.22 -7.47
CA SER A 177 -14.85 -12.70 -6.80
C SER A 177 -14.55 -11.41 -6.03
N PHE A 178 -15.11 -10.30 -6.52
CA PHE A 178 -15.16 -9.04 -5.79
C PHE A 178 -16.61 -8.79 -5.36
N LYS A 179 -16.87 -8.78 -4.04
CA LYS A 179 -18.24 -8.62 -3.50
C LYS A 179 -18.43 -7.25 -2.83
N SER A 180 -17.95 -6.19 -3.47
CA SER A 180 -18.19 -4.84 -2.95
C SER A 180 -19.65 -4.42 -3.11
N THR A 181 -20.09 -3.55 -2.20
CA THR A 181 -21.46 -3.02 -2.17
C THR A 181 -21.43 -1.51 -2.34
N VAL A 182 -22.57 -0.91 -2.73
CA VAL A 182 -22.72 0.56 -2.82
C VAL A 182 -22.40 1.25 -1.48
N ASN A 183 -22.48 0.54 -0.35
CA ASN A 183 -22.11 1.07 0.96
C ASN A 183 -20.59 1.26 1.15
N ALA A 184 -19.75 0.60 0.35
CA ALA A 184 -18.29 0.72 0.42
C ALA A 184 -17.77 2.01 -0.23
N ILE A 185 -18.54 2.63 -1.12
CA ILE A 185 -18.25 3.94 -1.69
C ILE A 185 -18.30 4.95 -0.54
N THR A 186 -17.43 5.95 -0.49
CA THR A 186 -17.43 6.99 0.55
C THR A 186 -18.12 8.25 0.09
N ASP A 187 -18.01 8.54 -1.21
CA ASP A 187 -18.71 9.63 -1.88
C ASP A 187 -20.24 9.45 -1.78
N GLU A 188 -20.88 10.37 -1.06
CA GLU A 188 -22.30 10.29 -0.76
C GLU A 188 -23.18 10.62 -1.99
N GLU A 189 -22.71 11.48 -2.89
CA GLU A 189 -23.43 11.83 -4.10
C GLU A 189 -23.45 10.65 -5.07
N ILE A 190 -22.28 10.03 -5.32
CA ILE A 190 -22.16 8.82 -6.13
C ILE A 190 -22.97 7.69 -5.52
N ARG A 191 -22.90 7.50 -4.19
CA ARG A 191 -23.69 6.49 -3.50
C ARG A 191 -25.19 6.68 -3.73
N LYS A 192 -25.67 7.91 -3.62
CA LYS A 192 -27.09 8.25 -3.81
C LYS A 192 -27.53 7.94 -5.24
N VAL A 193 -26.78 8.40 -6.23
CA VAL A 193 -27.06 8.14 -7.66
C VAL A 193 -27.10 6.64 -7.95
N LEU A 194 -26.14 5.86 -7.45
CA LEU A 194 -26.11 4.41 -7.66
C LEU A 194 -27.27 3.68 -6.98
N ARG A 195 -27.75 4.19 -5.84
CA ARG A 195 -28.96 3.64 -5.19
C ARG A 195 -30.21 3.90 -6.01
N GLU A 196 -30.33 5.07 -6.63
CA GLU A 196 -31.46 5.41 -7.51
C GLU A 196 -31.47 4.54 -8.78
N VAL A 197 -30.31 4.31 -9.41
CA VAL A 197 -30.18 3.42 -10.58
C VAL A 197 -30.53 1.97 -10.24
N ARG A 198 -30.25 1.50 -9.02
CA ARG A 198 -30.56 0.13 -8.60
C ARG A 198 -32.06 -0.11 -8.35
N ILE A 199 -32.87 0.94 -8.29
CA ILE A 199 -34.33 0.87 -8.04
C ILE A 199 -35.12 0.98 -9.36
N ALA A 200 -34.51 1.48 -10.44
CA ALA A 200 -35.08 1.54 -11.79
C ALA A 200 -34.92 0.21 -12.55
#